data_AF-A0A356AV53-F1
#
_entry.id   AF-A0A356AV53-F1
#
_cell.length_a   1.000
_cell.length_b   1.000
_cell.length_c   1.000
_cell.angle_alpha   90.00
_cell.angle_beta   90.00
_cell.angle_gamma   90.00
#
_symmetry.space_group_name_H-M   'P 1'
#
loop_
_entity.id
_entity.type
_entity.pdbx_description
1 polymer ?
#
loop_
_entity_poly.entity_id
_entity_poly.type
_entity_poly.pdbx_seq_one_letter_code
_entity_poly.pdbx_strand_id
1 'polypeptide(L)' 'IEHTAGEEIQVDWAGHSLEFTDSKTGEIKKAYIFVSVLPASAYPFVYAYTDTKMYNWIDAHVRAFEYYNGVPKVTIPDNT' A
#
# COMPACT_ATOMS: atom_id res chain seq x y z
N ILE A 1 -2.91 21.32 -7.61
CA ILE A 1 -2.91 21.27 -6.13
C ILE A 1 -1.45 21.11 -5.73
N GLU A 2 -0.96 21.94 -4.82
CA GLU A 2 0.41 21.84 -4.30
C GLU A 2 0.36 21.04 -3.00
N HIS A 3 1.29 20.09 -2.82
CA HIS A 3 1.35 19.22 -1.66
C HIS A 3 2.63 19.49 -0.89
N THR A 4 2.53 19.85 0.40
CA THR A 4 3.69 20.03 1.26
C THR A 4 4.32 18.67 1.58
N ALA A 5 5.64 18.55 1.44
CA ALA A 5 6.35 17.31 1.76
C ALA A 5 6.16 16.93 3.24
N GLY A 6 5.81 15.65 3.49
CA GLY A 6 5.58 15.12 4.84
C GLY A 6 4.24 15.49 5.48
N GLU A 7 3.41 16.31 4.84
CA GLU A 7 2.10 16.68 5.37
C GLU A 7 1.08 15.54 5.23
N GLU A 8 1.05 14.90 4.07
CA GLU A 8 0.08 13.85 3.78
C GLU A 8 0.69 12.65 3.06
N ILE A 9 -0.02 11.53 3.18
CA ILE A 9 0.20 10.30 2.44
C ILE A 9 -1.14 9.77 1.95
N GLN A 10 -1.17 9.31 0.72
CA GLN A 10 -2.35 8.68 0.11
C GLN A 10 -2.15 7.17 0.07
N VAL A 11 -3.17 6.41 0.46
CA VAL A 11 -3.10 4.95 0.57
C VAL A 11 -4.36 4.30 0.03
N ASP A 12 -4.21 3.15 -0.65
CA ASP A 12 -5.34 2.37 -1.16
C ASP A 12 -4.93 0.90 -1.47
N TRP A 13 -5.93 0.05 -1.65
CA TRP A 13 -5.80 -1.21 -2.38
C TRP A 13 -5.99 -0.97 -3.87
N ALA A 14 -5.05 -1.43 -4.70
CA ALA A 14 -5.25 -1.41 -6.15
C ALA A 14 -6.53 -2.20 -6.51
N GLY A 15 -7.40 -1.57 -7.32
CA GLY A 15 -8.72 -2.14 -7.66
C GLY A 15 -8.69 -3.50 -8.37
N HIS A 16 -7.56 -3.87 -8.98
CA HIS A 16 -7.37 -5.18 -9.58
C HIS A 16 -6.42 -6.05 -8.74
N SER A 17 -6.86 -7.27 -8.43
CA SER A 17 -5.98 -8.31 -7.89
C SER A 17 -5.12 -8.93 -8.99
N LEU A 18 -3.89 -9.29 -8.65
CA LEU A 18 -3.01 -10.11 -9.48
C LEU A 18 -3.17 -11.59 -9.13
N GLU A 19 -2.71 -12.47 -10.02
CA GLU A 19 -2.58 -13.90 -9.74
C GLU A 19 -1.11 -14.30 -9.75
N PHE A 20 -0.73 -15.20 -8.85
CA PHE A 20 0.61 -15.77 -8.81
C PHE A 20 0.53 -17.27 -8.52
N THR A 21 1.51 -18.02 -9.03
CA THR A 21 1.62 -19.45 -8.73
C THR A 21 2.47 -19.65 -7.48
N ASP A 22 1.92 -20.35 -6.49
CA ASP A 22 2.68 -20.80 -5.33
C ASP A 22 3.74 -21.82 -5.78
N SER A 23 5.02 -21.48 -5.62
CA SER A 23 6.12 -22.32 -6.08
C SER A 23 6.24 -23.65 -5.34
N LYS A 24 5.61 -23.80 -4.18
CA LYS A 24 5.63 -25.04 -3.39
C LYS A 24 4.47 -25.96 -3.72
N THR A 25 3.27 -25.41 -3.95
CA THR A 25 2.05 -26.21 -4.17
C THR A 25 1.63 -26.28 -5.63
N GLY A 26 2.09 -25.36 -6.47
CA GLY A 26 1.63 -25.20 -7.86
C GLY A 26 0.25 -24.54 -7.98
N GLU A 27 -0.38 -24.14 -6.87
CA GLU A 27 -1.70 -23.51 -6.89
C GLU A 27 -1.62 -22.06 -7.36
N ILE A 28 -2.63 -21.63 -8.12
CA ILE A 28 -2.82 -20.22 -8.48
C ILE A 28 -3.52 -19.52 -7.31
N LYS A 29 -2.90 -18.45 -6.81
CA LYS A 29 -3.40 -17.64 -5.68
C LYS A 29 -3.55 -16.19 -6.10
N LYS A 30 -4.47 -15.48 -5.43
CA LYS A 30 -4.65 -14.04 -5.62
C LYS A 30 -3.67 -13.25 -4.76
N ALA A 31 -3.19 -12.16 -5.33
CA ALA A 31 -2.43 -11.12 -4.65
C ALA A 31 -3.18 -9.79 -4.75
N TYR A 32 -3.33 -9.11 -3.62
CA TYR A 32 -3.91 -7.80 -3.49
C TYR A 32 -2.78 -6.80 -3.23
N ILE A 33 -2.76 -5.72 -3.99
CA ILE A 33 -1.65 -4.78 -3.97
C ILE A 33 -2.04 -3.57 -3.12
N PHE A 34 -1.35 -3.36 -2.01
CA PHE A 34 -1.42 -2.11 -1.28
C PHE A 34 -0.49 -1.10 -1.94
N VAL A 35 -0.96 0.13 -2.11
CA VAL A 35 -0.19 1.24 -2.64
C VAL A 35 -0.24 2.40 -1.66
N SER A 36 0.91 3.03 -1.46
CA SER A 36 1.03 4.28 -0.72
C SER A 36 1.87 5.26 -1.54
N VAL A 37 1.52 6.55 -1.52
CA VAL A 37 2.25 7.59 -2.26
C VAL A 37 2.40 8.84 -1.40
N LEU A 38 3.60 9.41 -1.39
CA LEU A 38 3.85 10.78 -0.93
C LEU A 38 3.56 11.76 -2.09
N PRO A 39 2.45 12.53 -2.05
CA PRO A 39 1.97 13.26 -3.22
C PRO A 39 2.85 14.47 -3.60
N ALA A 40 3.62 15.01 -2.66
CA ALA A 40 4.59 16.08 -2.93
C ALA A 40 5.68 15.69 -3.95
N SER A 41 5.99 14.40 -4.06
CA SER A 41 7.05 13.88 -4.93
C SER A 41 6.60 12.72 -5.83
N ALA A 42 5.32 12.33 -5.76
CA ALA A 42 4.80 11.11 -6.37
C ALA A 42 5.63 9.85 -6.05
N TYR A 43 6.23 9.80 -4.84
CA TYR A 43 7.13 8.71 -4.46
C TYR A 43 6.33 7.53 -3.91
N PRO A 44 6.35 6.34 -4.56
CA PRO A 44 5.47 5.24 -4.21
C PRO A 44 6.12 4.21 -3.29
N PHE A 45 5.27 3.53 -2.54
CA PHE A 45 5.51 2.27 -1.86
C PHE A 45 4.42 1.28 -2.29
N VAL A 46 4.80 0.04 -2.58
CA VAL A 46 3.89 -1.01 -3.06
C VAL A 46 4.21 -2.33 -2.36
N TYR A 47 3.18 -3.04 -1.90
CA TYR A 47 3.34 -4.35 -1.28
C TYR A 47 2.17 -5.30 -1.58
N ALA A 48 2.47 -6.58 -1.79
CA ALA A 48 1.49 -7.60 -2.13
C ALA A 48 1.07 -8.44 -0.91
N TYR A 49 -0.23 -8.64 -0.76
CA TYR A 49 -0.85 -9.44 0.30
C TYR A 49 -1.75 -10.52 -0.29
N THR A 50 -2.04 -11.58 0.49
CA THR A 50 -2.95 -12.65 0.07
C THR A 50 -4.43 -12.35 0.34
N ASP A 51 -4.74 -11.33 1.15
CA ASP A 51 -6.09 -10.82 1.38
C ASP A 51 -6.07 -9.33 1.80
N THR A 52 -7.23 -8.68 1.79
CA THR A 52 -7.42 -7.25 2.14
C THR A 52 -7.97 -7.04 3.56
N LYS A 53 -7.75 -7.99 4.47
CA LYS A 53 -8.27 -7.88 5.85
C LYS A 53 -7.54 -6.80 6.65
N MET A 54 -8.18 -6.37 7.75
CA MET A 54 -7.68 -5.33 8.65
C MET A 54 -6.23 -5.55 9.11
N TYR A 55 -5.83 -6.80 9.36
CA TYR A 55 -4.44 -7.10 9.75
C TYR A 55 -3.44 -6.68 8.65
N ASN A 56 -3.69 -7.07 7.41
CA ASN A 56 -2.82 -6.70 6.27
C ASN A 56 -2.89 -5.20 5.97
N TRP A 57 -4.04 -4.57 6.19
CA TRP A 57 -4.16 -3.11 6.10
C TRP A 57 -3.21 -2.40 7.08
N ILE A 58 -3.20 -2.81 8.35
CA ILE A 58 -2.31 -2.22 9.37
C ILE A 58 -0.84 -2.53 9.06
N ASP A 59 -0.51 -3.78 8.72
CA ASP A 59 0.87 -4.18 8.35
C ASP A 59 1.39 -3.33 7.18
N ALA A 60 0.55 -3.05 6.19
CA ALA A 60 0.93 -2.24 5.04
C ALA A 60 1.29 -0.79 5.39
N HIS A 61 0.57 -0.19 6.34
CA HIS A 61 0.89 1.15 6.83
C HIS A 61 2.24 1.15 7.57
N VAL A 62 2.46 0.16 8.43
CA VAL A 62 3.73 0.03 9.17
C VAL A 62 4.89 -0.07 8.19
N ARG A 63 4.81 -0.97 7.20
CA ARG A 63 5.85 -1.13 6.18
C ARG A 63 6.07 0.13 5.35
N ALA A 64 5.00 0.83 4.99
CA ALA A 64 5.10 2.07 4.25
C ALA A 64 5.87 3.13 5.06
N PHE A 65 5.51 3.34 6.34
CA PHE A 65 6.21 4.30 7.21
C PHE A 65 7.67 3.91 7.46
N GLU A 66 7.97 2.63 7.62
CA GLU A 66 9.35 2.14 7.72
C GLU A 66 10.12 2.40 6.43
N TYR A 67 9.52 2.15 5.27
CA TYR A 67 10.13 2.41 3.96
C TYR A 67 10.44 3.89 3.74
N TYR A 68 9.52 4.79 4.11
CA TYR A 68 9.74 6.23 4.06
C TYR A 68 10.64 6.75 5.18
N ASN A 69 10.98 5.91 6.17
CA ASN A 69 11.72 6.26 7.37
C ASN A 69 11.09 7.47 8.11
N GLY A 70 9.76 7.50 8.17
CA GLY A 70 8.99 8.62 8.73
C GLY A 70 7.48 8.43 8.63
N VAL A 71 6.74 9.25 9.39
CA VAL A 71 5.27 9.23 9.43
C VAL A 71 4.75 10.61 9.04
N PRO A 72 4.00 10.71 7.93
CA PRO A 72 3.35 11.96 7.53
C PRO A 72 2.26 12.39 8.52
N LYS A 73 1.93 13.69 8.54
CA LYS A 73 0.97 14.25 9.51
C LYS A 73 -0.45 13.69 9.34
N VAL A 74 -0.86 13.40 8.11
CA VAL A 74 -2.20 12.88 7.78
C VAL A 74 -2.09 11.68 6.85
N THR A 75 -2.82 10.61 7.16
CA THR A 75 -3.02 9.47 6.26
C THR A 75 -4.40 9.58 5.63
N ILE A 76 -4.45 9.60 4.30
CA ILE A 76 -5.67 9.75 3.51
C ILE A 76 -5.93 8.42 2.78
N PRO A 77 -6.85 7.59 3.28
CA PRO A 77 -7.31 6.41 2.54
C PRO A 77 -8.24 6.84 1.41
N ASP A 78 -7.99 6.36 0.19
CA ASP A 78 -8.90 6.56 -0.94
C ASP A 78 -9.99 5.48 -0.91
N ASN A 79 -11.05 5.72 -0.15
CA ASN A 79 -12.28 4.92 -0.19
C ASN A 79 -13.39 5.80 -0.76
N THR A 80 -13.51 5.86 -2.08
CA THR A 80 -14.62 6.53 -2.76
C THR A 80 -15.93 5.74 -2.59
#